data_AF-A0A0L0W3T3-F1
#
_entry.id   AF-A0A0L0W3T3-F1
#
_cell.length_a   1.000
_cell.length_b   1.000
_cell.length_c   1.000
_cell.angle_alpha   90.00
_cell.angle_beta   90.00
_cell.angle_gamma   90.00
#
_symmetry.space_group_name_H-M   'P 1'
#
loop_
_entity.id
_entity.type
_entity.pdbx_description
1 polymer ?
#
loop_
_entity_poly.entity_id
_entity_poly.type
_entity_poly.pdbx_seq_one_letter_code
_entity_poly.pdbx_strand_id
1 'polypeptide(L)' 'MLDLCFLRLLVLDAGCGGGNGGKEEEGLIGKVCVCLGALQPGFRHLPLHDDLGQQLLFASIFIKTAISKLP' A
#
# COMPACT_ATOMS: atom_id res chain seq x y z
N MET A 1 20.09 -5.38 1.41
CA MET A 1 19.40 -5.49 0.11
C MET A 1 17.90 -5.21 0.21
N LEU A 2 17.24 -5.45 1.35
CA LEU A 2 15.83 -5.06 1.54
C LEU A 2 15.61 -3.55 1.53
N ASP A 3 16.67 -2.76 1.79
CA ASP A 3 16.62 -1.29 1.85
C ASP A 3 16.42 -0.62 0.48
N LEU A 4 16.57 -1.39 -0.61
CA LEU A 4 16.33 -0.94 -1.98
C LEU A 4 14.99 -1.46 -2.54
N CYS A 5 14.22 -2.20 -1.75
CA CYS A 5 12.94 -2.76 -2.15
C CYS A 5 11.80 -2.07 -1.41
N PHE A 6 10.74 -1.74 -2.14
CA PHE A 6 9.57 -1.04 -1.61
C PHE A 6 8.32 -1.87 -1.84
N LEU A 7 7.46 -1.93 -0.82
CA LEU A 7 6.11 -2.46 -0.92
C LEU A 7 5.15 -1.29 -1.08
N ARG A 8 4.49 -1.24 -2.24
CA ARG A 8 3.39 -0.30 -2.52
C ARG A 8 2.07 -1.06 -2.44
N LEU A 9 1.17 -0.57 -1.59
CA LEU A 9 -0.20 -1.09 -1.46
C LEU A 9 -1.17 0.01 -1.92
N LEU A 10 -2.13 -0.38 -2.76
CA LEU A 10 -3.19 0.49 -3.27
C LEU A 10 -4.53 -0.02 -2.77
N VAL A 11 -5.37 0.88 -2.27
CA VAL A 11 -6.77 0.60 -1.95
C VAL A 11 -7.61 1.18 -3.08
N LEU A 12 -8.30 0.32 -3.81
CA LEU A 12 -9.11 0.69 -4.97
C LEU A 12 -10.60 0.46 -4.67
N ASP A 13 -11.45 1.34 -5.17
CA ASP A 13 -12.90 1.16 -5.21
C ASP A 13 -13.31 0.35 -6.45
N ALA A 14 -13.78 -0.87 -6.23
CA ALA A 14 -14.25 -1.76 -7.29
C ALA A 14 -15.50 -1.21 -8.03
N GLY A 15 -16.26 -0.30 -7.41
CA GLY A 15 -17.46 0.30 -8.02
C GLY A 15 -17.18 1.36 -9.09
N CYS A 16 -15.96 1.90 -9.13
CA CYS A 16 -15.57 2.96 -10.07
C CYS A 16 -14.87 2.43 -11.35
N GLY A 17 -14.52 1.13 -11.41
CA GLY A 17 -13.80 0.51 -12.53
C GLY A 17 -14.71 -0.09 -13.60
N GLY A 18 -15.50 0.75 -14.27
CA GLY A 18 -16.46 0.33 -15.32
C GLY A 18 -16.08 0.70 -16.76
N GLY A 19 -14.89 1.30 -16.99
CA GLY A 19 -14.44 1.72 -18.31
C GLY A 19 -13.28 0.88 -18.81
N ASN A 20 -13.44 0.24 -19.97
CA ASN A 20 -12.34 -0.39 -20.73
C ASN A 20 -11.22 0.64 -20.99
N GLY A 21 -10.19 0.73 -20.13
CA GLY A 21 -9.19 1.79 -20.33
C GLY A 21 -8.07 1.98 -19.29
N GLY A 22 -7.52 0.90 -18.72
CA GLY A 22 -6.10 0.81 -18.35
C GLY A 22 -5.41 2.01 -17.67
N LYS A 23 -5.88 2.46 -16.50
CA LYS A 23 -5.03 3.22 -15.56
C LYS A 23 -5.03 2.51 -14.21
N GLU A 24 -3.84 2.13 -13.73
CA GLU A 24 -3.61 1.42 -12.46
C GLU A 24 -4.11 2.18 -11.20
N GLU A 25 -4.58 3.43 -11.37
CA GLU A 25 -5.05 4.31 -10.30
C GLU A 25 -6.53 4.71 -10.47
N GLU A 26 -7.27 4.10 -11.41
CA GLU A 26 -8.71 4.32 -11.52
C GLU A 26 -9.43 3.76 -10.28
N GLY A 27 -10.20 4.62 -9.61
CA GLY A 27 -10.84 4.27 -8.33
C GLY A 27 -9.91 4.27 -7.12
N LEU A 28 -8.72 4.89 -7.18
CA LEU A 28 -7.80 4.96 -6.05
C LEU A 28 -8.41 5.71 -4.85
N ILE A 29 -8.53 5.02 -3.71
CA ILE A 29 -8.97 5.58 -2.43
C ILE A 29 -7.78 6.07 -1.63
N GLY A 30 -6.66 5.34 -1.68
CA GLY A 30 -5.45 5.70 -0.96
C GLY A 30 -4.32 4.70 -1.17
N LYS A 31 -3.10 5.14 -0.89
CA LYS A 31 -1.87 4.37 -1.11
C LYS A 31 -0.93 4.44 0.08
N VAL A 32 -0.11 3.41 0.23
CA VAL A 32 1.04 3.44 1.14
C VAL A 32 2.25 2.81 0.46
N CYS A 33 3.41 3.42 0.65
CA CYS A 33 4.68 2.93 0.17
C CYS A 33 5.63 2.79 1.36
N VAL A 34 6.16 1.58 1.58
CA VAL A 34 7.08 1.32 2.70
C VAL A 34 8.33 0.64 2.16
N CYS A 35 9.49 1.05 2.65
CA CYS A 35 10.72 0.29 2.43
C CYS A 35 10.61 -1.07 3.16
N LEU A 36 10.94 -2.17 2.47
CA LEU A 36 10.90 -3.51 3.06
C LEU A 36 11.88 -3.65 4.23
N GLY A 37 13.01 -2.95 4.21
CA GLY A 37 13.95 -2.90 5.35
C GLY A 37 13.34 -2.24 6.60
N ALA A 38 12.40 -1.32 6.43
CA ALA A 38 11.68 -0.67 7.53
C ALA A 38 10.41 -1.43 7.97
N LEU A 39 10.08 -2.54 7.29
CA LEU A 39 8.90 -3.33 7.57
C LEU A 39 9.21 -4.37 8.66
N GLN A 40 8.98 -4.00 9.92
CA GLN A 40 9.13 -4.93 11.04
C GLN A 40 8.14 -6.10 10.93
N PRO A 41 8.51 -7.32 11.38
CA PRO A 41 7.60 -8.46 11.48
C PRO A 41 6.47 -8.21 12.50
N GLY A 42 5.35 -8.93 12.34
CA GLY A 42 4.23 -8.90 13.28
C GLY A 42 3.04 -8.10 12.77
N PHE A 43 2.24 -7.57 13.69
CA PHE A 43 1.01 -6.85 13.39
C PHE A 43 1.22 -5.34 13.47
N ARG A 44 0.75 -4.60 12.46
CA ARG A 44 0.84 -3.13 12.44
C ARG A 44 -0.20 -2.48 11.54
N HIS A 45 -0.50 -1.21 11.82
CA HIS A 45 -1.23 -0.34 10.92
C HIS A 45 -0.28 0.36 9.94
N LEU A 46 -0.68 0.43 8.68
CA LEU A 46 -0.05 1.25 7.66
C LEU A 46 -0.99 2.41 7.29
N PRO A 47 -0.65 3.68 7.61
CA PRO A 47 -1.48 4.82 7.27
C PRO A 47 -1.50 5.04 5.76
N LEU A 48 -2.69 5.32 5.23
CA LEU A 48 -2.90 5.61 3.81
C LEU A 48 -2.65 7.09 3.52
N HIS A 49 -2.20 7.34 2.31
CA HIS A 49 -1.92 8.68 1.78
C HIS A 49 -2.70 8.88 0.48
N ASP A 50 -3.00 10.14 0.17
CA ASP A 50 -3.60 10.55 -1.09
C ASP A 50 -2.53 10.69 -2.21
N ASP A 51 -2.95 11.21 -3.36
CA ASP A 51 -2.06 11.42 -4.50
C ASP A 51 -1.01 12.51 -4.32
N LEU A 52 -1.25 13.43 -3.39
CA LEU A 52 -0.32 14.49 -3.00
C LEU A 52 0.62 14.04 -1.86
N GLY A 53 0.51 12.77 -1.43
CA GLY A 53 1.30 12.21 -0.35
C GLY A 53 0.86 12.69 1.04
N GLN A 54 -0.32 13.34 1.15
CA GLN A 54 -0.88 13.73 2.44
C GLN A 54 -1.52 12.52 3.10
N GLN A 55 -1.33 12.41 4.42
CA GLN A 55 -1.93 11.33 5.18
C GLN A 55 -3.45 11.52 5.24
N LEU A 56 -4.18 10.47 4.87
CA LEU A 56 -5.62 10.39 5.04
C LEU A 56 -5.94 10.10 6.51
N LEU A 57 -6.66 11.01 7.17
CA LEU A 57 -6.99 10.87 8.59
C LEU A 57 -7.84 9.61 8.82
N PHE A 58 -7.43 8.82 9.82
CA PHE A 58 -8.06 7.55 10.24
C PHE A 58 -8.06 6.42 9.20
N ALA A 59 -7.54 6.64 7.99
CA ALA A 59 -7.45 5.62 6.96
C ALA A 59 -6.15 4.82 7.10
N SER A 60 -6.27 3.52 7.39
CA SER A 60 -5.11 2.62 7.50
C SER A 60 -5.46 1.19 7.12
N ILE A 61 -4.45 0.43 6.70
CA ILE A 61 -4.56 -1.03 6.52
C ILE A 61 -3.88 -1.71 7.71
N PHE A 62 -4.58 -2.62 8.38
CA PHE A 62 -4.00 -3.49 9.39
C PHE A 62 -3.45 -4.75 8.73
N ILE A 63 -2.15 -5.00 8.88
CA ILE A 63 -1.46 -6.12 8.23
C ILE A 63 -0.69 -6.97 9.24
N LYS A 64 -0.45 -8.24 8.86
CA LYS A 64 0.54 -9.12 9.48
C LYS A 64 1.70 -9.34 8.51
N THR A 65 2.92 -9.07 8.95
CA THR A 65 4.13 -9.15 8.11
C THR A 65 5.08 -10.24 8.59
N ALA A 66 5.62 -10.99 7.63
CA ALA A 66 6.72 -11.92 7.83
C ALA A 66 7.56 -11.95 6.55
N ILE A 67 8.84 -11.57 6.63
CA ILE A 67 9.77 -11.60 5.51
C ILE A 67 10.72 -12.77 5.73
N SER A 68 10.75 -13.70 4.80
CA SER A 68 11.67 -14.85 4.81
C SER A 68 12.42 -14.92 3.49
N LYS A 69 13.64 -15.46 3.52
CA LYS A 69 14.35 -15.79 2.28
C LYS A 69 13.74 -17.08 1.74
N LEU A 70 13.45 -17.11 0.43
CA LEU A 70 13.14 -18.37 -0.24
C LEU A 70 14.35 -19.31 -0.11
N PRO A 71 14.12 -20.61 0.16
CA PRO A 71 15.19 -21.60 0.30
C PRO A 71 16.00 -21.80 -0.99
#